data_AF-A0A2A5EDM5-F1
#
_entry.id   AF-A0A2A5EDM5-F1
#
_cell.length_a   1.000
_cell.length_b   1.000
_cell.length_c   1.000
_cell.angle_alpha   90.00
_cell.angle_beta   90.00
_cell.angle_gamma   90.00
#
_symmetry.space_group_name_H-M   'P 1'
#
loop_
_entity.id
_entity.type
_entity.pdbx_description
1 polymer ?
#
loop_
_entity_poly.entity_id
_entity_poly.type
_entity_poly.pdbx_seq_one_letter_code
_entity_poly.pdbx_strand_id
1 'polypeptide(L)'
;MKCQIYILLILISTIFSCSINEEKATEYYIETQPTFSKLRHGRWITNEWIRKPQNLKMINETFKKFGYMRLISGYLNNNPLIIQGIYINKKPYHIIDSLIISYENKNVNTKYYQEFWDRRKKEQNDSIVYSILNDIKYSYKSKLSSYELSYNVNEHEVNDTLFQLLQIEYNTLTDEVAMGNFKTLVDLDFHESAFNILHESYQYSDFNWNRDSLNKELKTTEKYTIPWFTDNTK
;
A
#
# COMPACT_ATOMS: atom_id res chain seq x y z
N MET A 1 -10.18 54.93 -45.09
CA MET A 1 -10.55 53.49 -45.09
C MET A 1 -9.36 52.53 -45.05
N LYS A 2 -8.21 52.80 -45.72
CA LYS A 2 -7.06 51.86 -45.70
C LYS A 2 -6.36 51.73 -44.33
N CYS A 3 -6.22 52.80 -43.52
CA CYS A 3 -5.62 52.70 -42.18
C CYS A 3 -6.46 51.90 -41.17
N GLN A 4 -7.79 51.94 -41.26
CA GLN A 4 -8.66 51.20 -40.32
C GLN A 4 -8.60 49.69 -40.56
N ILE A 5 -8.36 49.25 -41.80
CA ILE A 5 -8.19 47.84 -42.15
C ILE A 5 -6.88 47.28 -41.56
N TYR A 6 -5.78 48.06 -41.57
CA TYR A 6 -4.51 47.64 -40.96
C TYR A 6 -4.57 47.55 -39.44
N ILE A 7 -5.28 48.47 -38.77
CA ILE A 7 -5.47 48.42 -37.32
C ILE A 7 -6.33 47.19 -36.94
N LEU A 8 -7.36 46.88 -37.71
CA LEU A 8 -8.20 45.69 -37.48
C LEU A 8 -7.41 44.38 -37.67
N LEU A 9 -6.54 44.30 -38.69
CA LEU A 9 -5.68 43.14 -38.93
C LEU A 9 -4.63 42.93 -37.83
N ILE A 10 -4.03 44.01 -37.31
CA ILE A 10 -3.08 43.93 -36.19
C ILE A 10 -3.81 43.52 -34.90
N LEU A 11 -5.00 44.08 -34.64
CA LEU A 11 -5.82 43.68 -33.49
C LEU A 11 -6.19 42.20 -33.56
N ILE A 12 -6.64 41.70 -34.72
CA ILE A 12 -6.97 40.28 -34.93
C ILE A 12 -5.74 39.39 -34.73
N SER A 13 -4.56 39.83 -35.18
CA SER A 13 -3.31 39.10 -34.99
C SER A 13 -2.91 38.98 -33.52
N THR A 14 -3.21 39.99 -32.69
CA THR A 14 -2.94 39.94 -31.24
C THR A 14 -3.94 39.09 -30.45
N ILE A 15 -5.15 38.85 -30.97
CA ILE A 15 -6.16 38.00 -30.32
C ILE A 15 -5.93 36.51 -30.64
N PHE A 16 -5.27 36.20 -31.76
CA PHE A 16 -4.87 34.82 -32.12
C PHE A 16 -3.47 34.43 -31.63
N SER A 17 -2.73 35.35 -31.00
CA SER A 17 -1.53 35.01 -30.23
C SER A 17 -1.94 34.43 -28.86
N CYS A 18 -2.87 33.47 -28.85
CA CYS A 18 -2.89 32.47 -27.82
C CYS A 18 -1.51 31.83 -27.84
N SER A 19 -0.74 32.01 -26.77
CA SER A 19 0.18 30.95 -26.41
C SER A 19 -0.69 29.70 -26.39
N ILE A 20 -0.47 28.80 -27.35
CA ILE A 20 -0.69 27.40 -27.08
C ILE A 20 0.26 27.18 -25.90
N ASN A 21 -0.25 27.36 -24.68
CA ASN A 21 0.26 26.58 -23.59
C ASN A 21 0.07 25.18 -24.13
N GLU A 22 1.15 24.60 -24.64
CA GLU A 22 1.24 23.15 -24.68
C GLU A 22 0.74 22.77 -23.29
N GLU A 23 -0.47 22.20 -23.22
CA GLU A 23 -0.84 21.44 -22.05
C GLU A 23 0.35 20.51 -21.90
N LYS A 24 1.24 20.80 -20.94
CA LYS A 24 2.35 19.92 -20.62
C LYS A 24 1.68 18.58 -20.49
N ALA A 25 1.93 17.70 -21.47
CA ALA A 25 1.43 16.34 -21.42
C ALA A 25 1.76 15.89 -20.00
N THR A 26 0.74 15.54 -19.22
CA THR A 26 0.96 15.22 -17.81
C THR A 26 1.94 14.06 -17.82
N GLU A 27 3.20 14.34 -17.47
CA GLU A 27 4.27 13.36 -17.54
C GLU A 27 3.98 12.36 -16.43
N TYR A 28 3.49 11.19 -16.80
CA TYR A 28 3.39 10.06 -15.88
C TYR A 28 4.75 9.38 -15.81
N TYR A 29 4.98 8.67 -14.72
CA TYR A 29 6.17 7.87 -14.49
C TYR A 29 5.85 6.39 -14.46
N ILE A 30 6.85 5.58 -14.79
CA ILE A 30 6.73 4.12 -14.73
C ILE A 30 6.37 3.70 -13.30
N GLU A 31 5.42 2.78 -13.16
CA GLU A 31 5.03 2.24 -11.86
C GLU A 31 4.84 0.73 -11.96
N THR A 32 5.73 -0.02 -11.31
CA THR A 32 5.60 -1.46 -11.14
C THR A 32 4.30 -1.79 -10.39
N GLN A 33 3.59 -2.81 -10.87
CA GLN A 33 2.38 -3.33 -10.23
C GLN A 33 2.60 -4.79 -9.82
N PRO A 34 3.17 -5.05 -8.62
CA PRO A 34 3.31 -6.40 -8.12
C PRO A 34 1.97 -7.10 -8.03
N THR A 35 1.94 -8.43 -7.97
CA THR A 35 0.68 -9.20 -7.87
C THR A 35 -0.14 -8.84 -6.63
N PHE A 36 0.51 -8.32 -5.58
CA PHE A 36 -0.13 -7.85 -4.35
C PHE A 36 -0.58 -6.38 -4.40
N SER A 37 -0.37 -5.63 -5.49
CA SER A 37 -0.82 -4.22 -5.68
C SER A 37 -2.31 -4.02 -5.35
N LYS A 38 -3.13 -4.99 -5.74
CA LYS A 38 -4.58 -5.02 -5.45
C LYS A 38 -4.94 -5.15 -3.96
N LEU A 39 -3.97 -5.40 -3.08
CA LEU A 39 -4.18 -5.31 -1.63
C LEU A 39 -4.17 -3.87 -1.13
N ARG A 40 -3.51 -2.94 -1.83
CA ARG A 40 -3.53 -1.53 -1.47
C ARG A 40 -4.70 -0.80 -2.11
N HIS A 41 -4.90 -1.01 -3.41
CA HIS A 41 -5.85 -0.23 -4.21
C HIS A 41 -7.12 -1.00 -4.62
N GLY A 42 -7.19 -2.30 -4.30
CA GLY A 42 -8.31 -3.16 -4.69
C GLY A 42 -9.25 -3.53 -3.55
N ARG A 43 -10.38 -4.13 -3.90
CA ARG A 43 -11.36 -4.62 -2.92
C ARG A 43 -10.91 -5.97 -2.35
N TRP A 44 -10.63 -6.02 -1.05
CA TRP A 44 -10.18 -7.24 -0.37
C TRP A 44 -11.19 -8.39 -0.47
N ILE A 45 -12.49 -8.08 -0.36
CA ILE A 45 -13.56 -9.08 -0.39
C ILE A 45 -13.56 -9.86 -1.71
N THR A 46 -13.11 -9.31 -2.82
CA THR A 46 -13.13 -9.96 -4.14
C THR A 46 -11.75 -10.38 -4.63
N ASN A 47 -10.70 -10.19 -3.82
CA ASN A 47 -9.34 -10.53 -4.23
C ASN A 47 -9.12 -12.04 -4.07
N GLU A 48 -9.10 -12.78 -5.17
CA GLU A 48 -8.86 -14.22 -5.18
C GLU A 48 -7.37 -14.56 -5.01
N TRP A 49 -6.47 -13.67 -5.41
CA TRP A 49 -5.03 -13.89 -5.31
C TRP A 49 -4.63 -14.11 -3.85
N ILE A 50 -5.06 -13.26 -2.93
CA ILE A 50 -4.71 -13.39 -1.51
C ILE A 50 -5.35 -14.60 -0.83
N ARG A 51 -6.38 -15.23 -1.42
CA ARG A 51 -7.01 -16.41 -0.84
C ARG A 51 -6.20 -17.69 -1.07
N LYS A 52 -5.19 -17.67 -1.96
CA LYS A 52 -4.35 -18.83 -2.20
C LYS A 52 -3.43 -19.09 -0.98
N PRO A 53 -3.28 -20.35 -0.52
CA PRO A 53 -2.48 -20.64 0.66
C PRO A 53 -1.05 -20.13 0.62
N GLN A 54 -0.37 -20.28 -0.52
CA GLN A 54 1.01 -19.80 -0.69
C GLN A 54 1.12 -18.27 -0.58
N ASN A 55 0.11 -17.53 -1.04
CA ASN A 55 0.14 -16.07 -0.97
C ASN A 55 -0.13 -15.59 0.46
N LEU A 56 -1.04 -16.25 1.19
CA LEU A 56 -1.25 -16.01 2.62
C LEU A 56 0.04 -16.26 3.41
N LYS A 57 0.73 -17.36 3.12
CA LYS A 57 2.00 -17.71 3.75
C LYS A 57 3.06 -16.64 3.48
N MET A 58 3.25 -16.25 2.22
CA MET A 58 4.21 -15.22 1.84
C MET A 58 3.96 -13.89 2.56
N ILE A 59 2.69 -13.45 2.62
CA ILE A 59 2.31 -12.23 3.34
C ILE A 59 2.54 -12.37 4.84
N ASN A 60 2.20 -13.51 5.44
CA ASN A 60 2.44 -13.78 6.87
C ASN A 60 3.92 -13.70 7.22
N GLU A 61 4.78 -14.37 6.46
CA GLU A 61 6.23 -14.38 6.70
C GLU A 61 6.82 -12.97 6.53
N THR A 62 6.35 -12.22 5.53
CA THR A 62 6.74 -10.81 5.34
C THR A 62 6.29 -9.93 6.52
N PHE A 63 5.07 -10.10 7.00
CA PHE A 63 4.53 -9.34 8.15
C PHE A 63 5.22 -9.71 9.47
N LYS A 64 5.59 -10.98 9.65
CA LYS A 64 6.43 -11.41 10.78
C LYS A 64 7.79 -10.72 10.73
N LYS A 65 8.49 -10.77 9.59
CA LYS A 65 9.80 -10.11 9.40
C LYS A 65 9.75 -8.62 9.70
N PHE A 66 8.70 -7.95 9.20
CA PHE A 66 8.50 -6.53 9.44
C PHE A 66 8.12 -6.21 10.89
N GLY A 67 7.35 -7.10 11.54
CA GLY A 67 6.90 -7.01 12.91
C GLY A 67 5.41 -6.67 12.99
N TYR A 68 4.60 -7.68 13.34
CA TYR A 68 3.14 -7.57 13.42
C TYR A 68 2.64 -6.36 14.21
N MET A 69 3.21 -6.10 15.38
CA MET A 69 2.74 -5.00 16.24
C MET A 69 2.91 -3.61 15.61
N ARG A 70 3.83 -3.43 14.66
CA ARG A 70 3.95 -2.19 13.89
C ARG A 70 2.77 -2.00 12.93
N LEU A 71 2.22 -3.10 12.41
CA LEU A 71 1.14 -3.11 11.43
C LEU A 71 -0.24 -2.99 12.08
N ILE A 72 -0.50 -3.75 13.14
CA ILE A 72 -1.87 -3.99 13.62
C ILE A 72 -2.22 -3.27 14.94
N SER A 73 -1.24 -2.77 15.69
CA SER A 73 -1.47 -2.25 17.05
C SER A 73 -2.52 -1.14 17.11
N GLY A 74 -2.51 -0.23 16.14
CA GLY A 74 -3.49 0.86 16.00
C GLY A 74 -4.91 0.41 15.68
N TYR A 75 -5.12 -0.87 15.33
CA TYR A 75 -6.42 -1.41 14.94
C TYR A 75 -7.02 -2.38 15.94
N LEU A 76 -6.20 -3.08 16.74
CA LEU A 76 -6.63 -4.20 17.58
C LEU A 76 -7.76 -3.87 18.56
N ASN A 77 -7.81 -2.62 19.04
CA ASN A 77 -8.81 -2.15 20.01
C ASN A 77 -9.97 -1.36 19.39
N ASN A 78 -9.94 -1.13 18.07
CA ASN A 78 -10.96 -0.33 17.41
C ASN A 78 -12.34 -1.00 17.49
N ASN A 79 -13.35 -0.21 17.81
CA ASN A 79 -14.74 -0.65 17.81
C ASN A 79 -15.66 0.53 17.46
N PRO A 80 -16.30 0.52 16.27
CA PRO A 80 -16.16 -0.49 15.22
C PRO A 80 -14.78 -0.46 14.55
N LEU A 81 -14.33 -1.59 14.01
CA LEU A 81 -13.21 -1.60 13.06
C LEU A 81 -13.77 -1.22 11.68
N ILE A 82 -13.24 -0.13 11.11
CA ILE A 82 -13.52 0.29 9.74
C ILE A 82 -12.19 0.28 8.99
N ILE A 83 -12.07 -0.55 7.97
CA ILE A 83 -10.86 -0.65 7.15
C ILE A 83 -11.22 -1.00 5.71
N GLN A 84 -10.75 -0.20 4.74
CA GLN A 84 -10.99 -0.45 3.30
C GLN A 84 -12.47 -0.69 2.95
N GLY A 85 -13.38 0.11 3.55
CA GLY A 85 -14.83 0.00 3.35
C GLY A 85 -15.49 -1.21 4.03
N ILE A 86 -14.74 -1.98 4.81
CA ILE A 86 -15.26 -3.10 5.62
C ILE A 86 -15.62 -2.58 7.00
N TYR A 87 -16.87 -2.79 7.41
CA TYR A 87 -17.37 -2.45 8.74
C TYR A 87 -17.51 -3.69 9.61
N ILE A 88 -16.89 -3.67 10.79
CA ILE A 88 -16.91 -4.76 11.74
C ILE A 88 -17.27 -4.19 13.12
N ASN A 89 -18.47 -4.53 13.62
CA ASN A 89 -18.99 -4.04 14.89
C ASN A 89 -18.46 -4.81 16.12
N LYS A 90 -17.17 -5.16 16.11
CA LYS A 90 -16.49 -5.87 17.20
C LYS A 90 -15.01 -5.50 17.19
N LYS A 91 -14.39 -5.52 18.38
CA LYS A 91 -12.93 -5.40 18.50
C LYS A 91 -12.22 -6.54 17.77
N PRO A 92 -11.19 -6.26 16.96
CA PRO A 92 -10.47 -7.29 16.21
C PRO A 92 -9.93 -8.45 17.06
N TYR A 93 -9.39 -8.19 18.26
CA TYR A 93 -8.86 -9.27 19.09
C TYR A 93 -9.95 -10.29 19.50
N HIS A 94 -11.19 -9.84 19.78
CA HIS A 94 -12.30 -10.75 20.07
C HIS A 94 -12.66 -11.64 18.86
N ILE A 95 -12.53 -11.10 17.65
CA ILE A 95 -12.82 -11.84 16.42
C ILE A 95 -11.75 -12.90 16.20
N ILE A 96 -10.48 -12.53 16.37
CA ILE A 96 -9.34 -13.44 16.26
C ILE A 96 -9.49 -14.59 17.26
N ASP A 97 -9.76 -14.29 18.53
CA ASP A 97 -9.99 -15.32 19.55
C ASP A 97 -11.16 -16.24 19.21
N SER A 98 -12.29 -15.67 18.77
CA SER A 98 -13.46 -16.45 18.40
C SER A 98 -13.22 -17.35 17.18
N LEU A 99 -12.46 -16.86 16.19
CA LEU A 99 -12.09 -17.63 15.01
C LEU A 99 -11.20 -18.82 15.39
N ILE A 100 -10.20 -18.61 16.25
CA ILE A 100 -9.33 -19.68 16.75
C ILE A 100 -10.15 -20.75 17.48
N ILE A 101 -10.99 -20.34 18.45
CA ILE A 101 -11.81 -21.27 19.23
C ILE A 101 -12.78 -22.07 18.33
N SER A 102 -13.39 -21.42 17.34
CA SER A 102 -14.34 -22.07 16.44
C SER A 102 -13.69 -22.99 15.41
N TYR A 103 -12.39 -22.85 15.14
CA TYR A 103 -11.65 -23.82 14.34
C TYR A 103 -11.42 -25.13 15.11
N GLU A 104 -11.03 -25.01 16.38
CA GLU A 104 -10.75 -26.16 17.25
C GLU A 104 -12.03 -26.87 17.70
N ASN A 105 -13.10 -26.12 17.96
CA ASN A 105 -14.35 -26.66 18.48
C ASN A 105 -15.48 -26.64 17.44
N LYS A 106 -15.74 -27.80 16.85
CA LYS A 106 -16.82 -28.01 15.87
C LYS A 106 -18.23 -27.77 16.44
N ASN A 107 -18.40 -27.73 17.76
CA ASN A 107 -19.69 -27.53 18.42
C ASN A 107 -20.02 -26.06 18.71
N VAL A 108 -19.18 -25.10 18.29
CA VAL A 108 -19.49 -23.66 18.43
C VAL A 108 -20.68 -23.33 17.52
N ASN A 109 -21.84 -23.14 18.14
CA ASN A 109 -23.12 -22.94 17.46
C ASN A 109 -23.34 -21.48 17.03
N THR A 110 -22.41 -20.94 16.25
CA THR A 110 -22.56 -19.61 15.63
C THR A 110 -22.40 -19.73 14.13
N LYS A 111 -23.49 -19.47 13.40
CA LYS A 111 -23.56 -19.53 11.93
C LYS A 111 -22.39 -18.81 11.24
N TYR A 112 -22.04 -17.61 11.71
CA TYR A 112 -20.97 -16.80 11.10
C TYR A 112 -19.60 -17.50 11.08
N TYR A 113 -19.14 -18.05 12.22
CA TYR A 113 -17.82 -18.69 12.27
C TYR A 113 -17.79 -20.02 11.53
N GLN A 114 -18.90 -20.77 11.53
CA GLN A 114 -19.05 -21.98 10.71
C GLN A 114 -18.91 -21.64 9.22
N GLU A 115 -19.70 -20.69 8.72
CA GLU A 115 -19.61 -20.25 7.33
C GLU A 115 -18.24 -19.68 6.96
N PHE A 116 -17.56 -18.99 7.88
CA PHE A 116 -16.20 -18.54 7.67
C PHE A 116 -15.27 -19.72 7.39
N TRP A 117 -15.25 -20.71 8.28
CA TRP A 117 -14.35 -21.86 8.16
C TRP A 117 -14.72 -22.77 6.99
N ASP A 118 -16.00 -22.91 6.65
CA ASP A 118 -16.43 -23.69 5.49
C ASP A 118 -15.96 -23.05 4.17
N ARG A 119 -15.99 -21.71 4.09
CA ARG A 119 -15.37 -21.00 2.96
C ARG A 119 -13.87 -21.24 2.89
N ARG A 120 -13.16 -21.17 4.02
CA ARG A 120 -11.70 -21.40 4.05
C ARG A 120 -11.33 -22.83 3.66
N LYS A 121 -12.09 -23.83 4.11
CA LYS A 121 -11.91 -25.24 3.71
C LYS A 121 -12.17 -25.44 2.22
N LYS A 122 -13.22 -24.82 1.68
CA LYS A 122 -13.51 -24.84 0.24
C LYS A 122 -12.39 -24.22 -0.59
N GLU A 123 -11.78 -23.16 -0.08
CA GLU A 123 -10.60 -22.49 -0.67
C GLU A 123 -9.28 -23.22 -0.37
N GLN A 124 -9.31 -24.31 0.40
CA GLN A 124 -8.15 -25.08 0.84
C GLN A 124 -7.08 -24.25 1.58
N ASN A 125 -7.51 -23.21 2.29
CA ASN A 125 -6.64 -22.27 3.00
C ASN A 125 -6.93 -22.19 4.51
N ASP A 126 -7.80 -23.05 5.03
CA ASP A 126 -8.21 -23.06 6.44
C ASP A 126 -7.03 -23.25 7.40
N SER A 127 -6.15 -24.21 7.12
CA SER A 127 -5.00 -24.48 7.99
C SER A 127 -4.01 -23.31 8.05
N ILE A 128 -3.72 -22.66 6.92
CA ILE A 128 -2.81 -21.49 6.92
C ILE A 128 -3.47 -20.27 7.56
N VAL A 129 -4.78 -20.05 7.34
CA VAL A 129 -5.51 -18.97 8.02
C VAL A 129 -5.52 -19.20 9.53
N TYR A 130 -5.72 -20.45 9.97
CA TYR A 130 -5.64 -20.80 11.39
C TYR A 130 -4.25 -20.52 11.97
N SER A 131 -3.18 -20.88 11.27
CA SER A 131 -1.81 -20.57 11.68
C SER A 131 -1.58 -19.06 11.80
N ILE A 132 -2.00 -18.28 10.80
CA ILE A 132 -1.86 -16.82 10.78
C ILE A 132 -2.60 -16.17 11.96
N LEU A 133 -3.83 -16.63 12.26
CA LEU A 133 -4.57 -16.11 13.41
C LEU A 133 -3.82 -16.37 14.72
N ASN A 134 -3.17 -17.53 14.87
CA ASN A 134 -2.35 -17.84 16.03
C ASN A 134 -1.09 -16.96 16.10
N ASP A 135 -0.41 -16.70 14.99
CA ASP A 135 0.73 -15.77 14.93
C ASP A 135 0.30 -14.36 15.32
N ILE A 136 -0.81 -13.86 14.77
CA ILE A 136 -1.37 -12.56 15.13
C ILE A 136 -1.70 -12.52 16.62
N LYS A 137 -2.41 -13.54 17.14
CA LYS A 137 -2.75 -13.64 18.57
C LYS A 137 -1.52 -13.63 19.46
N TYR A 138 -0.49 -14.37 19.07
CA TYR A 138 0.76 -14.41 19.81
C TYR A 138 1.46 -13.05 19.79
N SER A 139 1.46 -12.35 18.65
CA SER A 139 2.15 -11.07 18.49
C SER A 139 1.68 -9.97 19.45
N TYR A 140 0.40 -9.97 19.84
CA TYR A 140 -0.16 -8.97 20.74
C TYR A 140 -0.22 -9.40 22.20
N LYS A 141 0.31 -10.58 22.56
CA LYS A 141 0.49 -10.97 23.97
C LYS A 141 1.48 -10.06 24.69
N SER A 142 2.56 -9.72 24.00
CA SER A 142 3.60 -8.81 24.50
C SER A 142 4.41 -8.24 23.33
N LYS A 143 5.12 -7.13 23.54
CA LYS A 143 6.07 -6.63 22.55
C LYS A 143 7.14 -7.68 22.21
N LEU A 144 7.62 -8.42 23.21
CA LEU A 144 8.62 -9.48 23.03
C LEU A 144 8.11 -10.56 22.07
N SER A 145 6.86 -10.97 22.19
CA SER A 145 6.25 -11.99 21.32
C SER A 145 6.21 -11.57 19.85
N SER A 146 6.00 -10.29 19.56
CA SER A 146 6.10 -9.79 18.18
C SER A 146 7.54 -9.81 17.66
N TYR A 147 8.55 -9.57 18.50
CA TYR A 147 9.96 -9.68 18.12
C TYR A 147 10.39 -11.14 17.94
N GLU A 148 9.92 -12.05 18.80
CA GLU A 148 10.19 -13.48 18.68
C GLU A 148 9.69 -14.03 17.33
N LEU A 149 8.51 -13.58 16.86
CA LEU A 149 8.02 -13.93 15.52
C LEU A 149 8.91 -13.40 14.40
N SER A 150 9.49 -12.20 14.53
CA SER A 150 10.38 -11.64 13.50
C SER A 150 11.71 -12.37 13.38
N TYR A 151 12.16 -13.06 14.44
CA TYR A 151 13.35 -13.93 14.38
C TYR A 151 13.05 -15.34 13.86
N ASN A 152 11.80 -15.79 13.91
CA ASN A 152 11.37 -17.13 13.48
C ASN A 152 10.64 -17.07 12.12
N VAL A 153 11.22 -16.31 11.19
CA VAL A 153 10.69 -16.15 9.83
C VAL A 153 11.30 -17.20 8.91
N ASN A 154 10.48 -17.74 8.01
CA ASN A 154 11.01 -18.48 6.88
C ASN A 154 11.41 -17.51 5.77
N GLU A 155 12.70 -17.19 5.69
CA GLU A 155 13.24 -16.20 4.74
C GLU A 155 12.94 -16.53 3.28
N HIS A 156 12.78 -17.81 2.91
CA HIS A 156 12.44 -18.20 1.53
C HIS A 156 11.02 -17.85 1.10
N GLU A 157 10.16 -17.51 2.06
CA GLU A 157 8.75 -17.16 1.83
C GLU A 157 8.52 -15.65 1.95
N VAL A 158 9.55 -14.88 2.29
CA VAL A 158 9.44 -13.43 2.42
C VAL A 158 9.37 -12.79 1.04
N ASN A 159 8.49 -11.80 0.89
CA ASN A 159 8.45 -10.95 -0.29
C ASN A 159 9.29 -9.69 -0.04
N ASP A 160 10.48 -9.62 -0.64
CA ASP A 160 11.41 -8.51 -0.42
C ASP A 160 10.85 -7.16 -0.89
N THR A 161 10.14 -7.12 -2.03
CA THR A 161 9.51 -5.90 -2.52
C THR A 161 8.47 -5.38 -1.51
N LEU A 162 7.57 -6.23 -1.02
CA LEU A 162 6.58 -5.83 -0.01
C LEU A 162 7.26 -5.41 1.29
N PHE A 163 8.31 -6.12 1.72
CA PHE A 163 9.06 -5.77 2.91
C PHE A 163 9.67 -4.36 2.80
N GLN A 164 10.31 -4.04 1.68
CA GLN A 164 10.88 -2.72 1.41
C GLN A 164 9.80 -1.63 1.36
N LEU A 165 8.66 -1.90 0.71
CA LEU A 165 7.53 -0.97 0.68
C LEU A 165 6.96 -0.69 2.09
N LEU A 166 6.88 -1.71 2.96
CA LEU A 166 6.49 -1.53 4.35
C LEU A 166 7.52 -0.72 5.15
N GLN A 167 8.82 -0.91 4.89
CA GLN A 167 9.87 -0.10 5.51
C GLN A 167 9.73 1.38 5.14
N ILE A 168 9.47 1.69 3.87
CA ILE A 168 9.25 3.07 3.41
C ILE A 168 8.03 3.70 4.10
N GLU A 169 6.95 2.93 4.29
CA GLU A 169 5.68 3.46 4.83
C GLU A 169 5.68 3.68 6.36
N TYR A 170 6.49 2.92 7.10
CA TYR A 170 6.39 2.85 8.57
C TYR A 170 7.69 3.15 9.32
N ASN A 171 8.81 3.39 8.63
CA ASN A 171 10.04 3.81 9.29
C ASN A 171 9.99 5.30 9.62
N THR A 172 10.65 5.68 10.72
CA THR A 172 10.87 7.09 11.05
C THR A 172 11.78 7.71 9.99
N LEU A 173 11.39 8.86 9.46
CA LEU A 173 12.15 9.55 8.42
C LEU A 173 13.30 10.38 9.02
N THR A 174 14.44 10.29 8.36
CA THR A 174 15.63 11.15 8.47
C THR A 174 16.07 11.51 7.06
N ASP A 175 16.98 12.47 6.86
CA ASP A 175 17.47 12.79 5.51
C ASP A 175 18.02 11.54 4.78
N GLU A 176 18.77 10.71 5.51
CA GLU A 176 19.34 9.46 4.98
C GLU A 176 18.24 8.45 4.61
N VAL A 177 17.26 8.24 5.50
CA VAL A 177 16.15 7.31 5.25
C VAL A 177 15.28 7.80 4.09
N ALA A 178 15.02 9.11 4.02
CA ALA A 178 14.24 9.69 2.94
C ALA A 178 14.92 9.46 1.59
N MET A 179 16.22 9.78 1.48
CA MET A 179 16.99 9.49 0.27
C MET A 179 17.03 8.00 -0.06
N GLY A 180 17.23 7.14 0.95
CA GLY A 180 17.20 5.68 0.78
C GLY A 180 15.85 5.18 0.25
N ASN A 181 14.74 5.73 0.75
CA ASN A 181 13.39 5.40 0.28
C ASN A 181 13.22 5.79 -1.19
N PHE A 182 13.67 6.97 -1.61
CA PHE A 182 13.66 7.40 -3.01
C PHE A 182 14.42 6.43 -3.91
N LYS A 183 15.67 6.10 -3.55
CA LYS A 183 16.50 5.17 -4.32
C LYS A 183 15.86 3.79 -4.41
N THR A 184 15.33 3.29 -3.31
CA THR A 184 14.63 2.00 -3.25
C THR A 184 13.44 1.97 -4.21
N LEU A 185 12.64 3.04 -4.27
CA LEU A 185 11.50 3.11 -5.20
C LEU A 185 11.96 3.13 -6.66
N VAL A 186 12.99 3.90 -6.98
CA VAL A 186 13.59 3.94 -8.33
C VAL A 186 14.12 2.56 -8.73
N ASP A 187 14.84 1.88 -7.85
CA ASP A 187 15.43 0.56 -8.11
C ASP A 187 14.37 -0.54 -8.32
N LEU A 188 13.19 -0.38 -7.73
CA LEU A 188 12.04 -1.28 -7.90
C LEU A 188 11.14 -0.90 -9.10
N ASP A 189 11.50 0.11 -9.89
CA ASP A 189 10.69 0.72 -10.96
C ASP A 189 9.33 1.28 -10.47
N PHE A 190 9.26 1.80 -9.24
CA PHE A 190 8.12 2.56 -8.68
C PHE A 190 8.35 4.06 -8.84
N HIS A 191 8.57 4.52 -10.08
CA HIS A 191 8.96 5.91 -10.36
C HIS A 191 7.84 6.93 -10.08
N GLU A 192 6.57 6.57 -10.28
CA GLU A 192 5.44 7.47 -9.93
C GLU A 192 5.35 7.63 -8.41
N SER A 193 5.51 6.54 -7.65
CA SER A 193 5.64 6.62 -6.20
C SER A 193 6.86 7.44 -5.76
N ALA A 194 8.00 7.30 -6.45
CA ALA A 194 9.23 8.05 -6.17
C ALA A 194 9.04 9.55 -6.43
N PHE A 195 8.34 9.91 -7.51
CA PHE A 195 7.93 11.29 -7.79
C PHE A 195 7.06 11.84 -6.66
N ASN A 196 6.06 11.07 -6.21
CA ASN A 196 5.13 11.52 -5.18
C ASN A 196 5.82 11.76 -3.84
N ILE A 197 6.80 10.95 -3.44
CA ILE A 197 7.53 11.25 -2.20
C ILE A 197 8.44 12.50 -2.32
N LEU A 198 8.89 12.86 -3.53
CA LEU A 198 9.71 14.06 -3.74
C LEU A 198 8.89 15.37 -3.71
N HIS A 199 7.66 15.31 -4.25
CA HIS A 199 6.87 16.51 -4.55
C HIS A 199 5.49 16.53 -3.90
N GLU A 200 4.86 15.37 -3.73
CA GLU A 200 3.44 15.22 -3.39
C GLU A 200 3.23 14.44 -2.07
N SER A 201 4.14 14.61 -1.10
CA SER A 201 4.02 13.99 0.21
C SER A 201 4.33 14.93 1.38
N TYR A 202 3.34 15.17 2.25
CA TYR A 202 3.52 15.94 3.49
C TYR A 202 4.59 15.33 4.41
N GLN A 203 4.74 14.00 4.42
CA GLN A 203 5.74 13.36 5.28
C GLN A 203 7.17 13.66 4.84
N TYR A 204 7.36 13.97 3.55
CA TYR A 204 8.68 14.20 2.96
C TYR A 204 8.92 15.67 2.59
N SER A 205 8.00 16.58 2.91
CA SER A 205 8.05 17.99 2.48
C SER A 205 9.23 18.75 3.05
N ASP A 206 9.63 18.40 4.27
CA ASP A 206 10.60 19.17 5.06
C ASP A 206 12.06 18.78 4.77
N PHE A 207 12.29 17.74 3.96
CA PHE A 207 13.64 17.30 3.59
C PHE A 207 14.22 18.17 2.47
N ASN A 208 15.52 18.46 2.58
CA ASN A 208 16.23 19.29 1.60
C ASN A 208 16.65 18.45 0.38
N TRP A 209 15.73 18.31 -0.57
CA TRP A 209 15.95 17.54 -1.79
C TRP A 209 16.66 18.32 -2.90
N ASN A 210 17.64 17.70 -3.55
CA ASN A 210 18.10 18.14 -4.87
C ASN A 210 17.15 17.63 -5.96
N ARG A 211 15.94 18.19 -6.01
CA ARG A 211 14.85 17.73 -6.89
C ARG A 211 15.24 17.69 -8.36
N ASP A 212 15.99 18.68 -8.84
CA ASP A 212 16.45 18.73 -10.24
C ASP A 212 17.35 17.55 -10.60
N SER A 213 18.22 17.11 -9.67
CA SER A 213 19.05 15.93 -9.89
C SER A 213 18.22 14.65 -9.82
N LEU A 214 17.35 14.54 -8.82
CA LEU A 214 16.59 13.31 -8.57
C LEU A 214 15.51 13.06 -9.64
N ASN A 215 14.89 14.11 -10.17
CA ASN A 215 13.93 14.00 -11.27
C ASN A 215 14.54 13.35 -12.52
N LYS A 216 15.85 13.53 -12.76
CA LYS A 216 16.55 12.92 -13.91
C LYS A 216 16.69 11.41 -13.80
N GLU A 217 16.47 10.84 -12.61
CA GLU A 217 16.51 9.40 -12.37
C GLU A 217 15.14 8.73 -12.60
N LEU A 218 14.09 9.54 -12.75
CA LEU A 218 12.74 9.05 -12.97
C LEU A 218 12.51 8.74 -14.46
N LYS A 219 11.88 7.59 -14.73
CA LYS A 219 11.52 7.18 -16.09
C LYS A 219 10.06 7.53 -16.35
N THR A 220 9.80 8.25 -17.43
CA THR A 220 8.45 8.65 -17.83
C THR A 220 7.74 7.56 -18.64
N THR A 221 6.42 7.69 -18.75
CA THR A 221 5.54 6.83 -19.53
C THR A 221 4.31 7.61 -19.99
N GLU A 222 3.67 7.18 -21.07
CA GLU A 222 2.42 7.77 -21.55
C GLU A 222 1.19 7.23 -20.80
N LYS A 223 1.36 6.14 -20.05
CA LYS A 223 0.25 5.42 -19.40
C LYS A 223 0.28 5.61 -17.89
N TYR A 224 -0.70 6.33 -17.37
CA TYR A 224 -0.94 6.41 -15.93
C TYR A 224 -1.20 5.03 -15.33
N THR A 225 -0.56 4.80 -14.18
CA THR A 225 -0.76 3.63 -13.33
C THR A 225 -0.85 4.13 -11.89
N ILE A 226 -1.79 3.58 -11.12
CA ILE A 226 -2.01 4.02 -9.74
C ILE A 226 -0.75 3.74 -8.91
N PRO A 227 -0.11 4.78 -8.34
CA PRO A 227 1.11 4.61 -7.57
C PRO A 227 0.83 3.97 -6.22
N TRP A 228 1.80 3.21 -5.71
CA TRP A 228 1.77 2.71 -4.35
C TRP A 228 1.75 3.86 -3.33
N PHE A 229 2.67 4.80 -3.44
CA PHE A 229 2.68 6.02 -2.64
C PHE A 229 1.97 7.12 -3.42
N THR A 230 0.72 7.41 -3.04
CA THR A 230 -0.10 8.43 -3.71
C THR A 230 0.20 9.83 -3.17
N ASP A 231 -0.10 10.83 -3.99
CA ASP A 231 -0.25 12.20 -3.53
C ASP A 231 -1.13 12.27 -2.27
N ASN A 232 -0.61 12.92 -1.23
CA ASN A 232 -1.36 13.19 -0.01
C ASN A 232 -1.39 14.68 0.37
N THR A 233 -0.97 15.56 -0.55
CA THR A 233 -0.88 17.02 -0.37
C THR A 233 -2.11 17.78 -0.86
N LYS A 234 -3.03 17.09 -1.54
CA LYS A 234 -4.29 17.63 -2.09
C LYS A 234 -5.48 17.42 -1.15
#